data_AF-A0A1J5LMW2-F1
#
_entry.id   AF-A0A1J5LMW2-F1
#
_cell.length_a   1.000
_cell.length_b   1.000
_cell.length_c   1.000
_cell.angle_alpha   90.00
_cell.angle_beta   90.00
_cell.angle_gamma   90.00
#
_symmetry.space_group_name_H-M   'P 1'
#
loop_
_entity.id
_entity.type
_entity.pdbx_description
1 polymer ?
#
loop_
_entity_poly.entity_id
_entity_poly.type
_entity_poly.pdbx_seq_one_letter_code
_entity_poly.pdbx_strand_id
1 'polypeptide(L)'
;MSAAIEAGVSHPSPGADLARAALQSSKLPAARVHLTETTHMTPLNPITSLARTLQALPVAERRDHFASAVIERGGRYTVPRNLPPGRAIVMLSLEGIETSGWFEDAAIESWIRIALGHETAA
;
A
#
# COMPACT_ATOMS: atom_id res chain seq x y z
N MET A 1 -3.97 -30.85 46.21
CA MET A 1 -4.35 -29.85 47.22
C MET A 1 -4.59 -28.55 46.50
N SER A 2 -5.86 -28.24 46.21
CA SER A 2 -6.30 -26.98 45.63
C SER A 2 -6.90 -26.12 46.74
N ALA A 3 -6.55 -24.84 46.80
CA ALA A 3 -7.19 -23.87 47.69
C ALA A 3 -7.48 -22.57 46.92
N ALA A 4 -8.76 -22.30 46.78
CA ALA A 4 -9.37 -21.08 46.29
C ALA A 4 -9.51 -20.06 47.43
N ILE A 5 -9.61 -18.77 47.10
CA ILE A 5 -10.45 -17.82 47.86
C ILE A 5 -10.95 -16.72 46.91
N GLU A 6 -12.22 -16.84 46.49
CA GLU A 6 -13.01 -15.74 45.96
C GLU A 6 -13.55 -14.91 47.12
N ALA A 7 -13.29 -13.60 47.12
CA ALA A 7 -13.86 -12.68 48.08
C ALA A 7 -15.17 -12.10 47.52
N GLY A 8 -16.26 -12.36 48.25
CA GLY A 8 -17.63 -12.10 47.84
C GLY A 8 -18.02 -10.61 47.73
N VAL A 9 -18.86 -10.35 46.74
CA VAL A 9 -19.68 -9.15 46.56
C VAL A 9 -21.04 -9.37 47.23
N SER A 10 -21.50 -8.41 48.03
CA SER A 10 -22.93 -8.16 48.24
C SER A 10 -23.19 -6.73 48.74
N HIS A 11 -24.34 -6.19 48.34
CA HIS A 11 -24.67 -4.77 48.12
C HIS A 11 -25.16 -4.00 49.36
N PRO A 12 -25.29 -2.67 49.23
CA PRO A 12 -26.63 -2.07 49.37
C PRO A 12 -26.99 -1.00 48.30
N SER A 13 -28.24 -1.05 47.83
CA SER A 13 -29.07 0.06 47.27
C SER A 13 -29.95 0.60 48.44
N PRO A 14 -30.77 1.69 48.41
CA PRO A 14 -31.22 2.61 47.34
C PRO A 14 -31.32 4.12 47.76
N GLY A 15 -31.77 5.02 46.88
CA GLY A 15 -32.43 6.26 47.31
C GLY A 15 -32.31 7.47 46.37
N ALA A 16 -33.46 7.96 45.92
CA ALA A 16 -33.72 9.13 45.08
C ALA A 16 -33.20 10.47 45.65
N ASP A 17 -32.97 11.48 44.82
CA ASP A 17 -33.92 12.61 44.65
C ASP A 17 -33.42 13.62 43.60
N LEU A 18 -34.39 14.25 42.93
CA LEU A 18 -34.31 15.26 41.89
C LEU A 18 -33.82 16.62 42.44
N ALA A 19 -32.94 17.29 41.70
CA ALA A 19 -32.85 18.75 41.75
C ALA A 19 -32.58 19.34 40.36
N ARG A 20 -33.62 20.02 39.86
CA ARG A 20 -33.62 20.91 38.70
C ARG A 20 -32.48 21.93 38.76
N ALA A 21 -31.74 22.07 37.67
CA ALA A 21 -31.24 23.38 37.24
C ALA A 21 -31.47 23.52 35.74
N ALA A 22 -32.37 24.44 35.40
CA ALA A 22 -32.66 24.84 34.04
C ALA A 22 -31.75 26.02 33.64
N LEU A 23 -31.60 26.19 32.33
CA LEU A 23 -31.18 27.42 31.62
C LEU A 23 -29.68 27.77 31.72
N GLN A 24 -28.96 27.65 30.59
CA GLN A 24 -28.65 28.83 29.79
C GLN A 24 -27.91 28.45 28.49
N SER A 25 -28.57 28.82 27.38
CA SER A 25 -28.01 29.10 26.06
C SER A 25 -26.57 29.62 26.08
N SER A 26 -25.67 29.03 25.29
CA SER A 26 -25.08 29.71 24.13
C SER A 26 -23.95 28.93 23.44
N LYS A 27 -24.02 28.96 22.11
CA LYS A 27 -22.91 28.92 21.13
C LYS A 27 -22.37 27.53 20.77
N LEU A 28 -22.96 26.98 19.70
CA LEU A 28 -22.27 26.13 18.73
C LEU A 28 -20.95 26.80 18.32
N PRO A 29 -19.79 26.14 18.44
CA PRO A 29 -18.70 26.35 17.49
C PRO A 29 -19.02 25.44 16.30
N ALA A 30 -19.72 26.00 15.31
CA ALA A 30 -19.57 25.53 13.95
C ALA A 30 -18.12 25.84 13.53
N ALA A 31 -17.18 24.97 13.88
CA ALA A 31 -15.84 24.96 13.30
C ALA A 31 -15.98 24.41 11.88
N ARG A 32 -16.56 25.25 11.01
CA ARG A 32 -16.59 25.06 9.57
C ARG A 32 -15.17 25.34 9.08
N VAL A 33 -14.57 24.32 8.46
CA VAL A 33 -13.63 24.39 7.32
C VAL A 33 -12.36 25.22 7.58
N HIS A 34 -11.14 24.72 7.44
CA HIS A 34 -10.60 24.06 6.27
C HIS A 34 -9.34 23.31 6.71
N LEU A 35 -9.37 21.97 6.69
CA LEU A 35 -8.19 21.29 6.22
C LEU A 35 -8.50 21.01 4.76
N THR A 36 -8.10 21.94 3.89
CA THR A 36 -7.71 21.55 2.54
C THR A 36 -6.54 20.60 2.73
N GLU A 37 -6.84 19.34 3.02
CA GLU A 37 -6.00 18.25 2.57
C GLU A 37 -6.11 18.33 1.06
N THR A 38 -5.32 19.25 0.51
CA THR A 38 -4.76 19.13 -0.82
C THR A 38 -3.90 17.87 -0.71
N THR A 39 -4.56 16.71 -0.66
CA THR A 39 -4.07 15.51 -1.31
C THR A 39 -3.69 16.05 -2.66
N HIS A 40 -2.39 16.25 -2.82
CA HIS A 40 -1.77 16.51 -4.09
C HIS A 40 -2.24 15.34 -4.95
N MET A 41 -3.39 15.51 -5.62
CA MET A 41 -3.77 14.78 -6.82
C MET A 41 -2.82 15.26 -7.90
N THR A 42 -1.53 15.05 -7.64
CA THR A 42 -0.54 14.93 -8.69
C THR A 42 -1.13 13.83 -9.55
N PRO A 43 -1.47 14.10 -10.82
CA PRO A 43 -1.95 13.04 -11.70
C PRO A 43 -0.91 11.93 -11.60
N LEU A 44 -1.34 10.80 -11.02
CA LEU A 44 -0.46 9.68 -10.76
C LEU A 44 0.02 9.23 -12.13
N ASN A 45 1.29 9.53 -12.45
CA ASN A 45 1.89 9.03 -13.66
C ASN A 45 1.69 7.50 -13.65
N PRO A 46 1.00 6.91 -14.64
CA PRO A 46 0.60 5.50 -14.61
C PRO A 46 1.80 4.55 -14.47
N ILE A 47 2.98 4.99 -14.91
CA ILE A 47 4.27 4.32 -14.75
C ILE A 47 4.67 4.30 -13.26
N THR A 48 4.73 5.47 -12.63
CA THR A 48 5.07 5.58 -11.20
C THR A 48 4.06 4.88 -10.30
N SER A 49 2.78 4.86 -10.70
CA SER A 49 1.71 4.17 -9.96
C SER A 49 1.95 2.66 -9.98
N LEU A 50 2.16 2.08 -11.17
CA LEU A 50 2.48 0.67 -11.33
C LEU A 50 3.77 0.30 -10.58
N ALA A 51 4.81 1.12 -10.68
CA ALA A 51 6.07 0.88 -10.00
C ALA A 51 5.91 0.83 -8.46
N ARG A 52 5.11 1.73 -7.88
CA ARG A 52 4.79 1.69 -6.44
C ARG A 52 3.98 0.46 -6.07
N THR A 53 2.99 0.07 -6.88
CA THR A 53 2.22 -1.16 -6.67
C THR A 53 3.16 -2.37 -6.65
N LEU A 54 4.02 -2.51 -7.65
CA LEU A 54 4.99 -3.61 -7.71
C LEU A 54 5.96 -3.60 -6.52
N GLN A 55 6.44 -2.43 -6.10
CA GLN A 55 7.31 -2.30 -4.93
C GLN A 55 6.64 -2.79 -3.64
N ALA A 56 5.34 -2.53 -3.48
CA ALA A 56 4.57 -2.95 -2.31
C ALA A 56 4.22 -4.46 -2.31
N LEU A 57 4.26 -5.12 -3.48
CA LEU A 57 3.96 -6.54 -3.59
C LEU A 57 5.14 -7.43 -3.12
N PRO A 58 4.84 -8.62 -2.55
CA PRO A 58 5.83 -9.67 -2.35
C PRO A 58 6.51 -10.05 -3.67
N VAL A 59 7.80 -10.40 -3.63
CA VAL A 59 8.59 -10.72 -4.83
C VAL A 59 7.93 -11.80 -5.69
N ALA A 60 7.31 -12.81 -5.07
CA ALA A 60 6.62 -13.90 -5.76
C ALA A 60 5.43 -13.42 -6.62
N GLU A 61 4.78 -12.32 -6.26
CA GLU A 61 3.59 -11.80 -6.95
C GLU A 61 3.95 -10.75 -8.02
N ARG A 62 5.15 -10.16 -7.95
CA ARG A 62 5.57 -9.09 -8.87
C ARG A 62 5.61 -9.55 -10.31
N ARG A 63 6.04 -10.78 -10.58
CA ARG A 63 6.16 -11.34 -11.94
C ARG A 63 4.81 -11.41 -12.63
N ASP A 64 3.81 -11.97 -11.96
CA ASP A 64 2.46 -12.12 -12.49
C ASP A 64 1.79 -10.75 -12.72
N HIS A 65 1.96 -9.83 -11.76
CA HIS A 65 1.47 -8.46 -11.90
C HIS A 65 2.14 -7.72 -13.05
N PHE A 66 3.46 -7.86 -13.21
CA PHE A 66 4.19 -7.23 -14.31
C PHE A 66 3.80 -7.82 -15.66
N ALA A 67 3.70 -9.15 -15.77
CA ALA A 67 3.25 -9.83 -16.97
C ALA A 67 1.83 -9.41 -17.37
N SER A 68 0.92 -9.29 -16.40
CA SER A 68 -0.44 -8.79 -16.62
C SER A 68 -0.41 -7.37 -17.18
N ALA A 69 0.40 -6.48 -16.59
CA ALA A 69 0.54 -5.11 -17.09
C ALA A 69 1.12 -5.06 -18.52
N VAL A 70 2.08 -5.93 -18.86
CA VAL A 70 2.61 -6.06 -20.23
C VAL A 70 1.53 -6.47 -21.22
N ILE A 71 0.67 -7.42 -20.84
CA ILE A 71 -0.45 -7.89 -21.69
C ILE A 71 -1.49 -6.78 -21.87
N GLU A 72 -1.86 -6.10 -20.79
CA GLU A 72 -2.92 -5.09 -20.79
C GLU A 72 -2.53 -3.79 -21.51
N ARG A 73 -1.28 -3.35 -21.33
CA ARG A 73 -0.82 -2.03 -21.78
C ARG A 73 0.07 -2.10 -23.03
N GLY A 74 0.46 -3.30 -23.42
CA GLY A 74 1.45 -3.52 -24.46
C GLY A 74 2.87 -3.37 -23.91
N GLY A 75 3.73 -4.31 -24.29
CA GLY A 75 5.11 -4.36 -23.86
C GLY A 75 5.80 -5.62 -24.34
N ARG A 76 6.97 -5.92 -23.77
CA ARG A 76 7.73 -7.14 -24.05
C ARG A 76 8.17 -7.78 -22.74
N TYR A 77 7.98 -9.10 -22.66
CA TYR A 77 8.41 -9.92 -21.54
C TYR A 77 9.15 -11.14 -22.10
N THR A 78 10.47 -11.07 -22.20
CA THR A 78 11.29 -12.11 -22.87
C THR A 78 12.06 -12.92 -21.84
N VAL A 79 11.65 -14.17 -21.65
CA VAL A 79 12.35 -15.15 -20.80
C VAL A 79 12.94 -16.26 -21.67
N PRO A 80 14.28 -16.39 -21.76
CA PRO A 80 14.90 -17.47 -22.49
C PRO A 80 14.60 -18.83 -21.82
N ARG A 81 13.95 -19.75 -22.56
CA ARG A 81 13.54 -21.07 -22.03
C ARG A 81 14.59 -22.18 -22.19
N ASN A 82 15.57 -22.00 -23.07
CA ASN A 82 16.52 -23.04 -23.47
C ASN A 82 17.98 -22.69 -23.14
N LEU A 83 18.21 -21.76 -22.21
CA LEU A 83 19.56 -21.36 -21.82
C LEU A 83 19.94 -21.98 -20.47
N PRO A 84 21.19 -22.43 -20.30
CA PRO A 84 21.70 -22.87 -19.00
C PRO A 84 21.51 -21.79 -17.92
N PRO A 85 21.26 -22.17 -16.66
CA PRO A 85 21.26 -21.23 -15.54
C PRO A 85 22.53 -20.37 -15.54
N GLY A 86 22.39 -19.06 -15.34
CA GLY A 86 23.50 -18.10 -15.38
C GLY A 86 23.92 -17.66 -16.80
N ARG A 87 23.22 -18.09 -17.86
CA ARG A 87 23.40 -17.59 -19.23
C ARG A 87 22.14 -16.96 -19.83
N ALA A 88 21.02 -16.99 -19.11
CA ALA A 88 19.79 -16.35 -19.53
C ALA A 88 19.77 -14.90 -19.05
N ILE A 89 19.55 -13.97 -19.98
CA ILE A 89 19.21 -12.59 -19.66
C ILE A 89 17.72 -12.43 -19.99
N VAL A 90 16.93 -12.07 -18.98
CA VAL A 90 15.55 -11.66 -19.14
C VAL A 90 15.54 -10.22 -19.61
N MET A 91 14.74 -9.93 -20.64
CA MET A 91 14.54 -8.57 -21.15
C MET A 91 13.08 -8.18 -21.02
N LEU A 92 12.83 -7.03 -20.38
CA LEU A 92 11.51 -6.48 -20.14
C LEU A 92 11.41 -5.10 -20.77
N SER A 93 10.27 -4.78 -21.38
CA SER A 93 9.97 -3.45 -21.87
C SER A 93 8.52 -3.14 -21.56
N LEU A 94 8.26 -2.03 -20.87
CA LEU A 94 6.91 -1.57 -20.55
C LEU A 94 6.93 -0.06 -20.37
N GLU A 95 5.96 0.63 -20.97
CA GLU A 95 5.77 2.09 -20.87
C GLU A 95 7.03 2.90 -21.27
N GLY A 96 7.76 2.41 -22.28
CA GLY A 96 8.98 3.06 -22.79
C GLY A 96 10.24 2.82 -21.95
N ILE A 97 10.17 2.03 -20.87
CA ILE A 97 11.33 1.64 -20.07
C ILE A 97 11.71 0.21 -20.44
N GLU A 98 12.96 0.04 -20.90
CA GLU A 98 13.56 -1.26 -21.17
C GLU A 98 14.57 -1.62 -20.07
N THR A 99 14.47 -2.84 -19.55
CA THR A 99 15.40 -3.37 -18.55
C THR A 99 15.82 -4.79 -18.89
N SER A 100 16.95 -5.19 -18.31
CA SER A 100 17.41 -6.56 -18.38
C SER A 100 17.95 -7.02 -17.03
N GLY A 101 17.92 -8.33 -16.81
CA GLY A 101 18.44 -8.95 -15.61
C GLY A 101 18.73 -10.42 -15.83
N TRP A 102 19.63 -10.99 -15.02
CA TRP A 102 19.93 -12.42 -15.05
C TRP A 102 18.72 -13.30 -14.73
N PHE A 103 17.75 -12.74 -14.00
CA PHE A 103 16.48 -13.36 -13.66
C PHE A 103 15.37 -12.32 -13.75
N GLU A 104 14.12 -12.79 -13.80
CA GLU A 104 12.94 -11.94 -13.89
C GLU A 104 12.87 -10.89 -12.77
N ASP A 105 13.11 -11.31 -11.51
CA ASP A 105 13.04 -10.40 -10.36
C ASP A 105 14.02 -9.24 -10.47
N ALA A 106 15.25 -9.51 -10.94
CA ALA A 106 16.26 -8.48 -11.12
C ALA A 106 15.87 -7.49 -12.24
N ALA A 107 15.31 -8.00 -13.34
CA ALA A 107 14.84 -7.14 -14.43
C ALA A 107 13.64 -6.27 -13.99
N ILE A 108 12.70 -6.83 -13.21
CA ILE A 108 11.55 -6.11 -12.67
C ILE A 108 11.99 -5.07 -11.64
N GLU A 109 12.93 -5.41 -10.74
CA GLU A 109 13.47 -4.47 -9.76
C GLU A 109 14.18 -3.29 -10.44
N SER A 110 14.98 -3.57 -11.47
CA SER A 110 15.58 -2.53 -12.30
C SER A 110 14.52 -1.64 -12.95
N TRP A 111 13.44 -2.23 -13.46
CA TRP A 111 12.33 -1.47 -14.07
C TRP A 111 11.66 -0.56 -13.05
N ILE A 112 11.36 -1.05 -11.85
CA ILE A 112 10.78 -0.26 -10.75
C ILE A 112 11.71 0.91 -10.40
N ARG A 113 13.02 0.67 -10.31
CA ARG A 113 14.01 1.71 -9.98
C ARG A 113 14.00 2.84 -11.01
N ILE A 114 14.03 2.52 -12.30
CA ILE A 114 13.97 3.52 -13.39
C ILE A 114 12.61 4.22 -13.40
N ALA A 115 11.51 3.47 -13.27
CA ALA A 115 10.14 3.98 -13.27
C ALA A 115 9.86 4.97 -12.13
N LEU A 116 10.54 4.82 -10.98
CA LEU A 116 10.47 5.75 -9.85
C LEU A 116 11.45 6.92 -9.97
N GLY A 117 12.20 7.02 -11.06
CA GLY A 117 13.17 8.10 -11.30
C GLY A 117 14.44 7.97 -10.47
N HIS A 118 14.75 6.77 -9.96
CA HIS A 118 16.02 6.53 -9.25
C HIS A 118 17.21 6.38 -10.22
N GLU A 119 16.97 6.17 -11.51
CA GLU A 119 17.95 6.26 -12.60
C GLU A 119 17.30 6.94 -13.81
N THR A 120 18.03 7.84 -14.47
CA THR A 120 17.62 8.40 -15.76
C THR A 120 17.88 7.36 -16.83
N ALA A 121 16.87 7.05 -17.66
CA ALA A 121 17.03 6.18 -18.81
C ALA A 121 18.17 6.74 -19.69
N ALA A 122 19.24 5.94 -19.85
CA ALA A 122 20.41 6.29 -20.65
C ALA A 122 20.14 6.13 -22.14
#